data_AF-A0A2D6ITW1-F1
#
_entry.id   AF-A0A2D6ITW1-F1
#
_cell.length_a   1.000
_cell.length_b   1.000
_cell.length_c   1.000
_cell.angle_alpha   90.00
_cell.angle_beta   90.00
_cell.angle_gamma   90.00
#
_symmetry.space_group_name_H-M   'P 1'
#
loop_
_entity.id
_entity.type
_entity.pdbx_description
1 polymer ?
#
loop_
_entity_poly.entity_id
_entity_poly.type
_entity_poly.pdbx_seq_one_letter_code
_entity_poly.pdbx_strand_id
1 'polypeptide(L)'
;MIESGREILCHMTPGSGESGDTAICDALRDYSISVIRFISDSALDPHLYFEKKLTSNVMLVKSIGELLGILTSLIELVDETYSGASSLSGIDQAMGRDGLPSLSLLRTPETRSVGLVLACGRIRTSAEYRLVGELTRKTSIPEADRFVAERLLADYEQA
;
A
#
# COMPACT_ATOMS: atom_id res chain seq x y z
N MET A 1 22.13 31.26 18.64
CA MET A 1 21.38 30.05 19.07
C MET A 1 20.44 29.74 17.91
N ILE A 2 20.82 29.05 16.82
CA ILE A 2 21.03 27.59 16.62
C ILE A 2 20.05 26.76 17.48
N GLU A 3 19.17 25.88 17.00
CA GLU A 3 19.06 25.02 15.78
C GLU A 3 17.57 24.94 15.33
N SER A 4 17.24 25.13 14.05
CA SER A 4 17.30 24.17 12.92
C SER A 4 16.28 23.03 13.04
N GLY A 5 15.12 23.22 12.42
CA GLY A 5 14.13 22.17 12.16
C GLY A 5 14.70 21.19 11.14
N ARG A 6 14.99 19.97 11.61
CA ARG A 6 15.37 18.85 10.74
C ARG A 6 14.12 18.33 10.02
N GLU A 7 13.96 18.76 8.78
CA GLU A 7 13.29 17.97 7.75
C GLU A 7 13.93 16.57 7.72
N ILE A 8 13.13 15.55 8.03
CA ILE A 8 13.50 14.15 7.79
C ILE A 8 13.28 13.90 6.29
N LEU A 9 14.11 14.55 5.46
CA LEU A 9 14.32 14.15 4.08
C LEU A 9 15.50 13.19 4.12
N CYS A 10 15.20 11.91 4.30
CA CYS A 10 16.20 10.85 4.20
C CYS A 10 16.79 10.87 2.79
N HIS A 11 17.95 11.51 2.66
CA HIS A 11 18.87 11.35 1.55
C HIS A 11 19.22 9.86 1.42
N MET A 12 18.66 9.21 0.40
CA MET A 12 19.10 7.91 -0.07
C MET A 12 20.50 8.07 -0.63
N THR A 13 21.50 7.52 0.06
CA THR A 13 22.85 7.35 -0.46
C THR A 13 22.86 6.24 -1.52
N PRO A 14 23.46 6.45 -2.70
CA PRO A 14 23.54 5.41 -3.71
C PRO A 14 24.72 4.50 -3.38
N GLY A 15 24.45 3.41 -2.66
CA GLY A 15 25.45 2.40 -2.35
C GLY A 15 24.81 1.09 -1.94
N SER A 16 24.73 0.15 -2.89
CA SER A 16 24.28 -1.25 -2.72
C SER A 16 22.77 -1.47 -2.47
N GLY A 17 21.89 -0.68 -3.10
CA GLY A 17 20.43 -0.76 -2.95
C GLY A 17 19.67 -1.64 -3.96
N GLU A 18 20.31 -2.14 -5.02
CA GLU A 18 19.59 -2.73 -6.16
C GLU A 18 18.73 -3.95 -5.81
N SER A 19 19.12 -4.79 -4.85
CA SER A 19 18.31 -5.96 -4.49
C SER A 19 17.09 -5.64 -3.61
N GLY A 20 17.14 -4.57 -2.83
CA GLY A 20 16.07 -4.22 -1.89
C GLY A 20 14.95 -3.45 -2.57
N ASP A 21 15.31 -2.47 -3.39
CA ASP A 21 14.35 -1.61 -4.09
C ASP A 21 13.61 -2.36 -5.20
N THR A 22 14.29 -3.28 -5.90
CA THR A 22 13.62 -4.15 -6.89
C THR A 22 12.62 -5.09 -6.24
N ALA A 23 12.96 -5.70 -5.09
CA ALA A 23 12.03 -6.55 -4.36
C ALA A 23 10.84 -5.77 -3.75
N ILE A 24 11.04 -4.50 -3.37
CA ILE A 24 9.96 -3.59 -2.96
C ILE A 24 9.04 -3.30 -4.16
N CYS A 25 9.63 -2.95 -5.30
CA CYS A 25 8.88 -2.71 -6.52
C CYS A 25 8.04 -3.92 -6.94
N ASP A 26 8.59 -5.13 -6.85
CA ASP A 26 7.87 -6.35 -7.25
C ASP A 26 6.72 -6.67 -6.29
N ALA A 27 6.93 -6.61 -4.98
CA ALA A 27 5.87 -6.84 -4.00
C ALA A 27 4.74 -5.80 -4.12
N LEU A 28 5.09 -4.52 -4.30
CA LEU A 28 4.10 -3.47 -4.51
C LEU A 28 3.38 -3.63 -5.85
N ARG A 29 4.06 -4.13 -6.88
CA ARG A 29 3.45 -4.47 -8.17
C ARG A 29 2.41 -5.58 -8.02
N ASP A 30 2.75 -6.65 -7.31
CA ASP A 30 1.84 -7.77 -7.05
C ASP A 30 0.61 -7.34 -6.24
N TYR A 31 0.83 -6.52 -5.21
CA TYR A 31 -0.26 -5.88 -4.48
C TYR A 31 -1.14 -5.05 -5.41
N SER A 32 -0.54 -4.20 -6.25
CA SER A 32 -1.28 -3.32 -7.17
C SER A 32 -2.15 -4.11 -8.15
N ILE A 33 -1.63 -5.22 -8.70
CA ILE A 33 -2.38 -6.13 -9.56
C ILE A 33 -3.54 -6.77 -8.79
N SER A 34 -3.30 -7.20 -7.55
CA SER A 34 -4.34 -7.79 -6.69
C SER A 34 -5.48 -6.81 -6.44
N VAL A 35 -5.15 -5.55 -6.15
CA VAL A 35 -6.15 -4.49 -6.00
C VAL A 35 -6.93 -4.25 -7.29
N ILE A 36 -6.24 -4.12 -8.43
CA ILE A 36 -6.89 -3.86 -9.72
C ILE A 36 -7.90 -4.97 -10.03
N ARG A 37 -7.51 -6.24 -9.86
CA ARG A 37 -8.40 -7.39 -10.03
C ARG A 37 -9.59 -7.32 -9.08
N PHE A 38 -9.33 -7.06 -7.81
CA PHE A 38 -10.37 -6.96 -6.79
C PHE A 38 -11.43 -5.90 -7.15
N ILE A 39 -10.99 -4.72 -7.60
CA ILE A 39 -11.87 -3.64 -8.01
C ILE A 39 -12.61 -4.00 -9.30
N SER A 40 -11.93 -4.59 -10.29
CA SER A 40 -12.56 -5.06 -11.53
C SER A 40 -13.66 -6.09 -11.29
N ASP A 41 -13.44 -7.02 -10.35
CA ASP A 41 -14.42 -8.03 -9.94
C ASP A 41 -15.59 -7.41 -9.14
N SER A 42 -15.29 -6.43 -8.29
CA SER A 42 -16.28 -5.77 -7.40
C SER A 42 -17.12 -4.70 -8.10
N ALA A 43 -16.61 -4.11 -9.18
CA ALA A 43 -17.10 -2.84 -9.73
C ALA A 43 -17.47 -2.90 -11.23
N LEU A 44 -17.88 -4.06 -11.75
CA LEU A 44 -18.50 -4.17 -13.09
C LEU A 44 -17.58 -3.70 -14.24
N ASP A 45 -16.48 -4.40 -14.51
CA ASP A 45 -15.77 -4.34 -15.81
C ASP A 45 -16.14 -5.56 -16.69
N PRO A 46 -17.34 -5.60 -17.31
CA PRO A 46 -17.82 -6.76 -18.06
C PRO A 46 -16.95 -7.12 -19.27
N HIS A 47 -16.03 -6.24 -19.68
CA HIS A 47 -15.13 -6.44 -20.81
C HIS A 47 -13.65 -6.52 -20.42
N LEU A 48 -13.32 -6.46 -19.12
CA LEU A 48 -11.96 -6.49 -18.58
C LEU A 48 -11.02 -5.43 -19.20
N TYR A 49 -11.56 -4.34 -19.74
CA TYR A 49 -10.76 -3.32 -20.43
C TYR A 49 -9.97 -2.48 -19.43
N PHE A 50 -10.58 -2.20 -18.27
CA PHE A 50 -9.97 -1.47 -17.18
C PHE A 50 -8.88 -2.32 -16.52
N GLU A 51 -9.18 -3.59 -16.22
CA GLU A 51 -8.21 -4.51 -15.60
C GLU A 51 -6.95 -4.65 -16.49
N LYS A 52 -7.14 -4.94 -17.78
CA LYS A 52 -6.04 -5.17 -18.73
C LYS A 52 -5.16 -3.93 -18.87
N LYS A 53 -5.78 -2.76 -19.01
CA LYS A 53 -5.06 -1.49 -19.20
C LYS A 53 -4.23 -1.15 -17.96
N LEU A 54 -4.82 -1.19 -16.76
CA LEU A 54 -4.10 -0.84 -15.54
C LEU A 54 -3.04 -1.88 -15.16
N THR A 55 -3.34 -3.17 -15.33
CA THR A 55 -2.35 -4.24 -15.12
C THR A 55 -1.15 -4.05 -16.06
N SER A 56 -1.40 -3.76 -17.35
CA SER A 56 -0.31 -3.46 -18.29
C SER A 56 0.51 -2.25 -17.87
N ASN A 57 -0.12 -1.19 -17.38
CA ASN A 57 0.60 0.00 -16.91
C ASN A 57 1.49 -0.34 -15.71
N VAL A 58 0.95 -1.06 -14.72
CA VAL A 58 1.67 -1.52 -13.53
C VAL A 58 2.89 -2.38 -13.88
N MET A 59 2.80 -3.22 -14.92
CA MET A 59 3.92 -4.04 -15.41
C MET A 59 5.02 -3.22 -16.09
N LEU A 60 4.71 -2.06 -16.65
CA LEU A 60 5.67 -1.20 -17.37
C LEU A 60 6.37 -0.18 -16.46
N VAL A 61 5.83 0.04 -15.26
CA VAL A 61 6.38 0.98 -14.28
C VAL A 61 7.73 0.52 -13.73
N LYS A 62 8.66 1.48 -13.59
CA LYS A 62 10.04 1.25 -13.14
C LYS A 62 10.34 1.81 -11.75
N SER A 63 9.40 2.52 -11.15
CA SER A 63 9.58 3.15 -9.84
C SER A 63 8.38 2.98 -8.91
N ILE A 64 8.66 2.95 -7.60
CA ILE A 64 7.64 2.95 -6.54
C ILE A 64 6.71 4.16 -6.67
N GLY A 65 7.26 5.34 -7.01
CA GLY A 65 6.49 6.57 -7.15
C GLY A 65 5.43 6.50 -8.26
N GLU A 66 5.78 5.89 -9.40
CA GLU A 66 4.83 5.67 -10.48
C GLU A 66 3.75 4.63 -10.10
N LEU A 67 4.10 3.56 -9.37
CA LEU A 67 3.11 2.58 -8.86
C LEU A 67 2.12 3.26 -7.90
N LEU A 68 2.64 4.08 -6.99
CA LEU A 68 1.82 4.89 -6.09
C LEU A 68 0.93 5.87 -6.84
N GLY A 69 1.42 6.45 -7.94
CA GLY A 69 0.62 7.30 -8.81
C GLY A 69 -0.59 6.55 -9.39
N ILE A 70 -0.37 5.34 -9.92
CA ILE A 70 -1.46 4.49 -10.44
C ILE A 70 -2.47 4.15 -9.33
N LEU A 71 -1.99 3.73 -8.15
CA LEU A 71 -2.86 3.40 -7.02
C LEU A 71 -3.64 4.62 -6.50
N THR A 72 -3.02 5.81 -6.49
CA THR A 72 -3.69 7.04 -6.09
C THR A 72 -4.81 7.40 -7.05
N SER A 73 -4.55 7.36 -8.37
CA SER A 73 -5.59 7.59 -9.38
C SER A 73 -6.71 6.55 -9.33
N LEU A 74 -6.40 5.31 -8.94
CA LEU A 74 -7.40 4.26 -8.73
C LEU A 74 -8.29 4.56 -7.52
N ILE A 75 -7.70 5.03 -6.41
CA ILE A 75 -8.45 5.47 -5.22
C ILE A 75 -9.37 6.64 -5.57
N GLU A 76 -8.86 7.64 -6.29
CA GLU A 76 -9.64 8.81 -6.73
C GLU A 76 -10.82 8.38 -7.62
N LEU A 77 -10.57 7.53 -8.62
CA LEU A 77 -11.62 7.00 -9.48
C LEU A 77 -12.71 6.28 -8.68
N VAL A 78 -12.32 5.47 -7.69
CA VAL A 78 -13.28 4.75 -6.84
C VAL A 78 -14.15 5.73 -6.06
N ASP A 79 -13.53 6.75 -5.44
CA ASP A 79 -14.22 7.75 -4.61
C ASP A 79 -15.18 8.61 -5.45
N GLU A 80 -14.83 8.91 -6.70
CA GLU A 80 -15.66 9.70 -7.63
C GLU A 80 -16.80 8.89 -8.26
N THR A 81 -16.56 7.60 -8.55
CA THR A 81 -17.47 6.79 -9.36
C THR A 81 -18.49 6.04 -8.51
N TYR A 82 -18.12 5.63 -7.29
CA TYR A 82 -18.91 4.68 -6.50
C TYR A 82 -19.35 5.24 -5.16
N SER A 83 -20.57 4.89 -4.76
CA SER A 83 -21.13 5.22 -3.44
C SER A 83 -21.63 3.96 -2.74
N GLY A 84 -21.80 4.02 -1.41
CA GLY A 84 -22.29 2.90 -0.61
C GLY A 84 -21.31 1.73 -0.52
N ALA A 85 -21.78 0.49 -0.73
CA ALA A 85 -20.96 -0.73 -0.58
C ALA A 85 -19.83 -0.88 -1.62
N SER A 86 -19.90 -0.14 -2.73
CA SER A 86 -18.84 -0.07 -3.74
C SER A 86 -17.92 1.15 -3.55
N SER A 87 -18.18 1.98 -2.53
CA SER A 87 -17.25 3.06 -2.14
C SER A 87 -15.93 2.51 -1.64
N LEU A 88 -14.92 3.37 -1.53
CA LEU A 88 -13.61 3.01 -0.97
C LEU A 88 -13.71 2.27 0.37
N SER A 89 -14.66 2.66 1.24
CA SER A 89 -14.87 1.99 2.53
C SER A 89 -15.37 0.55 2.38
N GLY A 90 -16.23 0.29 1.40
CA GLY A 90 -16.74 -1.06 1.11
C GLY A 90 -15.68 -1.93 0.44
N ILE A 91 -14.85 -1.34 -0.43
CA ILE A 91 -13.70 -2.00 -1.04
C ILE A 91 -12.66 -2.36 0.02
N ASP A 92 -12.29 -1.43 0.90
CA ASP A 92 -11.36 -1.68 2.01
C ASP A 92 -11.87 -2.80 2.94
N GLN A 93 -13.17 -2.80 3.27
CA GLN A 93 -13.76 -3.87 4.08
C GLN A 93 -13.66 -5.24 3.39
N ALA A 94 -13.89 -5.28 2.08
CA ALA A 94 -13.91 -6.52 1.33
C ALA A 94 -12.48 -7.03 1.06
N MET A 95 -11.52 -6.15 0.72
CA MET A 95 -10.09 -6.46 0.69
C MET A 95 -9.58 -7.00 2.03
N GLY A 96 -10.05 -6.41 3.13
CA GLY A 96 -9.69 -6.85 4.47
C GLY A 96 -10.13 -8.28 4.80
N ARG A 97 -11.25 -8.75 4.24
CA ARG A 97 -11.68 -10.16 4.37
C ARG A 97 -10.72 -11.13 3.66
N ASP A 98 -10.07 -10.67 2.61
CA ASP A 98 -9.08 -11.44 1.84
C ASP A 98 -7.65 -11.27 2.38
N GLY A 99 -7.49 -10.58 3.52
CA GLY A 99 -6.21 -10.36 4.17
C GLY A 99 -5.30 -9.38 3.43
N LEU A 100 -5.87 -8.52 2.58
CA LEU A 100 -5.16 -7.44 1.90
C LEU A 100 -5.25 -6.15 2.73
N PRO A 101 -4.17 -5.35 2.78
CA PRO A 101 -4.22 -4.04 3.43
C PRO A 101 -5.08 -3.06 2.63
N SER A 102 -5.80 -2.22 3.36
CA SER A 102 -6.72 -1.20 2.85
C SER A 102 -6.01 -0.19 1.95
N LEU A 103 -6.69 0.23 0.90
CA LEU A 103 -6.21 1.28 0.00
C LEU A 103 -6.18 2.65 0.67
N SER A 104 -7.08 2.91 1.61
CA SER A 104 -7.13 4.17 2.36
C SER A 104 -5.82 4.49 3.09
N LEU A 105 -5.03 3.48 3.47
CA LEU A 105 -3.72 3.69 4.09
C LEU A 105 -2.71 4.35 3.13
N LEU A 106 -2.87 4.19 1.82
CA LEU A 106 -1.98 4.79 0.82
C LEU A 106 -2.36 6.25 0.49
N ARG A 107 -3.59 6.65 0.82
CA ARG A 107 -4.16 7.96 0.47
C ARG A 107 -3.45 9.11 1.18
N THR A 108 -3.31 9.04 2.50
CA THR A 108 -2.77 10.15 3.30
C THR A 108 -1.25 10.06 3.47
N PRO A 109 -0.50 11.17 3.39
CA PRO A 109 0.94 11.17 3.64
C PRO A 109 1.32 10.52 4.98
N GLU A 110 0.51 10.71 6.01
CA GLU A 110 0.73 10.24 7.38
C GLU A 110 0.67 8.70 7.48
N THR A 111 -0.16 8.04 6.67
CA THR A 111 -0.31 6.58 6.67
C THR A 111 0.41 5.91 5.50
N ARG A 112 0.84 6.66 4.49
CA ARG A 112 1.38 6.10 3.25
C ARG A 112 2.61 5.22 3.48
N SER A 113 3.54 5.67 4.33
CA SER A 113 4.75 4.89 4.61
C SER A 113 4.42 3.55 5.25
N VAL A 114 3.45 3.48 6.15
CA VAL A 114 3.06 2.20 6.76
C VAL A 114 2.21 1.36 5.81
N GLY A 115 1.32 1.98 5.04
CA GLY A 115 0.55 1.31 3.99
C GLY A 115 1.46 0.64 2.96
N LEU A 116 2.57 1.27 2.58
CA LEU A 116 3.59 0.68 1.71
C LEU A 116 4.23 -0.57 2.33
N VAL A 117 4.56 -0.53 3.62
CA VAL A 117 5.14 -1.69 4.32
C VAL A 117 4.13 -2.84 4.37
N LEU A 118 2.87 -2.55 4.69
CA LEU A 118 1.81 -3.56 4.70
C LEU A 118 1.57 -4.14 3.30
N ALA A 119 1.52 -3.29 2.26
CA ALA A 119 1.36 -3.70 0.87
C ALA A 119 2.53 -4.56 0.37
N CYS A 120 3.75 -4.27 0.82
CA CYS A 120 4.93 -5.10 0.54
C CYS A 120 4.90 -6.45 1.26
N GLY A 121 4.04 -6.63 2.26
CA GLY A 121 3.88 -7.89 2.98
C GLY A 121 5.12 -8.34 3.75
N ARG A 122 6.07 -7.44 4.06
CA ARG A 122 7.30 -7.78 4.79
C ARG A 122 7.91 -6.57 5.47
N ILE A 123 8.33 -6.76 6.73
CA ILE A 123 9.18 -5.83 7.48
C ILE A 123 10.65 -6.21 7.22
N ARG A 124 11.48 -5.25 6.80
CA ARG A 124 12.89 -5.43 6.48
C ARG A 124 13.80 -4.70 7.47
N THR A 125 13.32 -3.60 8.04
CA THR A 125 14.12 -2.76 8.94
C THR A 125 13.44 -2.55 10.29
N SER A 126 14.24 -2.24 11.31
CA SER A 126 13.71 -1.87 12.62
C SER A 126 12.89 -0.57 12.59
N ALA A 127 13.10 0.29 11.59
CA ALA A 127 12.29 1.50 11.39
C ALA A 127 10.88 1.14 10.90
N GLU A 128 10.78 0.23 9.93
CA GLU A 128 9.49 -0.32 9.47
C GLU A 128 8.78 -1.08 10.59
N TYR A 129 9.50 -1.87 11.40
CA TYR A 129 8.93 -2.54 12.57
C TYR A 129 8.29 -1.55 13.55
N ARG A 130 9.01 -0.47 13.91
CA ARG A 130 8.46 0.57 14.79
C ARG A 130 7.24 1.25 14.17
N LEU A 131 7.31 1.59 12.88
CA LEU A 131 6.23 2.24 12.16
C LEU A 131 4.95 1.38 12.14
N VAL A 132 5.08 0.08 11.86
CA VAL A 132 3.96 -0.88 11.90
C VAL A 132 3.45 -1.07 13.33
N GLY A 133 4.34 -1.15 14.33
CA GLY A 133 3.97 -1.25 15.74
C GLY A 133 3.31 0.00 16.32
N GLU A 134 3.61 1.19 15.79
CA GLU A 134 2.88 2.42 16.13
C GLU A 134 1.49 2.43 15.51
N LEU A 135 1.34 1.89 14.29
CA LEU A 135 0.05 1.78 13.62
C LEU A 135 -0.91 0.91 14.43
N THR A 136 -0.50 -0.27 14.89
CA THR A 136 -1.37 -1.20 15.65
C THR A 136 -1.94 -0.59 16.93
N ARG A 137 -1.25 0.40 17.52
CA ARG A 137 -1.70 1.13 18.72
C ARG A 137 -2.73 2.22 18.43
N LYS A 138 -2.93 2.60 17.17
CA LYS A 138 -3.97 3.56 16.79
C LYS A 138 -5.34 2.86 16.84
N THR A 139 -6.30 3.49 17.51
CA THR A 139 -7.67 2.95 17.61
C THR A 139 -8.47 3.12 16.31
N SER A 140 -8.06 4.05 15.45
CA SER A 140 -8.75 4.44 14.22
C SER A 140 -8.41 3.59 12.99
N ILE A 141 -7.48 2.62 13.10
CA ILE A 141 -7.17 1.73 11.98
C ILE A 141 -8.23 0.62 11.85
N PRO A 142 -8.61 0.27 10.60
CA PRO A 142 -9.46 -0.88 10.34
C PRO A 142 -8.90 -2.18 10.94
N GLU A 143 -9.79 -3.07 11.38
CA GLU A 143 -9.42 -4.35 11.99
C GLU A 143 -8.58 -5.24 11.06
N ALA A 144 -8.90 -5.23 9.75
CA ALA A 144 -8.14 -5.97 8.76
C ALA A 144 -6.69 -5.49 8.63
N ASP A 145 -6.47 -4.17 8.61
CA ASP A 145 -5.13 -3.59 8.59
C ASP A 145 -4.35 -3.91 9.85
N ARG A 146 -5.04 -3.89 11.01
CA ARG A 146 -4.45 -4.30 12.29
C ARG A 146 -4.01 -5.77 12.23
N PHE A 147 -4.84 -6.65 11.70
CA PHE A 147 -4.52 -8.07 11.56
C PHE A 147 -3.29 -8.29 10.65
N VAL A 148 -3.25 -7.62 9.49
CA VAL A 148 -2.08 -7.70 8.59
C VAL A 148 -0.83 -7.16 9.28
N ALA A 149 -0.93 -6.03 9.99
CA ALA A 149 0.18 -5.44 10.73
C ALA A 149 0.69 -6.37 11.84
N GLU A 150 -0.19 -6.95 12.65
CA GLU A 150 0.17 -7.89 13.71
C GLU A 150 0.86 -9.15 13.18
N ARG A 151 0.36 -9.71 12.07
CA ARG A 151 1.01 -10.83 11.38
C ARG A 151 2.43 -10.48 10.98
N LEU A 152 2.63 -9.32 10.34
CA LEU A 152 3.96 -8.90 9.88
C LEU A 152 4.94 -8.66 11.04
N LEU A 153 4.47 -8.13 12.17
CA LEU A 153 5.28 -7.96 13.38
C LEU A 153 5.72 -9.33 13.92
N ALA A 154 4.79 -10.29 14.02
CA ALA A 154 5.09 -11.64 14.47
C ALA A 154 6.09 -12.36 13.54
N ASP A 155 5.92 -12.24 12.23
CA ASP A 155 6.83 -12.82 11.24
C ASP A 155 8.25 -12.24 11.36
N TYR A 156 8.37 -10.93 11.66
CA TYR A 156 9.67 -10.28 11.86
C TYR A 156 10.38 -10.71 13.16
N GLU A 157 9.64 -10.98 14.22
CA GLU A 157 10.19 -11.43 15.50
C GLU A 157 10.69 -12.88 15.46
N GLN A 158 10.18 -13.68 14.52
CA GLN A 158 10.54 -15.08 14.33
C GLN A 158 11.67 -15.32 13.31
N ALA A 159 12.07 -14.29 12.56
CA ALA A 159 13.07 -14.33 11.50
C ALA A 159 14.50 -14.04 11.99
#